data_AF-A0A0A1MM23-F1
#
_entry.id   AF-A0A0A1MM23-F1
#
_cell.length_a   1.000
_cell.length_b   1.000
_cell.length_c   1.000
_cell.angle_alpha   90.00
_cell.angle_beta   90.00
_cell.angle_gamma   90.00
#
_symmetry.space_group_name_H-M   'P 1'
#
loop_
_entity.id
_entity.type
_entity.pdbx_description
1 polymer ?
#
loop_
_entity_poly.entity_id
_entity_poly.type
_entity_poly.pdbx_seq_one_letter_code
_entity_poly.pdbx_strand_id
1 'polypeptide(L)'
;MLERILENEFKISEGDQEFTEVMEIFNLRQSEFHDSIALLNAWIFTCKKHIESTGENIKLRLNELSFRKHLIEVSLDQIICKYNLNDIKDLLNIETTISDEELDNNYIWFKESPHRGMIFRGKFELEFFKIFLMKIIEDRNKKDDRKIFQSKSKVSLNVETNILTTLSIYAETPEDLYDYIEKIWNCEKSIVSSA
;
A
#
# COMPACT_ATOMS: atom_id res chain seq x y z
N MET A 1 0.08 -2.92 -12.58
CA MET A 1 -0.99 -3.68 -11.88
C MET A 1 -2.40 -3.12 -12.07
N LEU A 2 -2.74 -1.90 -11.63
CA LEU A 2 -4.13 -1.37 -11.71
C LEU A 2 -4.69 -1.36 -13.14
N GLU A 3 -3.89 -0.91 -14.11
CA GLU A 3 -4.24 -0.88 -15.54
C GLU A 3 -4.74 -2.25 -16.03
N ARG A 4 -4.00 -3.32 -15.72
CA ARG A 4 -4.38 -4.70 -16.05
C ARG A 4 -5.70 -5.12 -15.41
N ILE A 5 -6.00 -4.64 -14.20
CA ILE A 5 -7.28 -4.91 -13.55
C ILE A 5 -8.41 -4.20 -14.29
N LEU A 6 -8.22 -2.95 -14.69
CA LEU A 6 -9.23 -2.18 -15.44
C LEU A 6 -9.54 -2.85 -16.78
N GLU A 7 -8.53 -3.27 -17.53
CA GLU A 7 -8.71 -3.98 -18.80
C GLU A 7 -9.43 -5.31 -18.63
N ASN A 8 -8.97 -6.13 -17.68
CA ASN A 8 -9.47 -7.51 -17.56
C ASN A 8 -10.80 -7.61 -16.82
N GLU A 9 -11.03 -6.78 -15.81
CA GLU A 9 -12.21 -6.88 -14.94
C GLU A 9 -13.28 -5.83 -15.24
N PHE A 10 -12.87 -4.61 -15.63
CA PHE A 10 -13.79 -3.50 -15.92
C PHE A 10 -14.12 -3.36 -17.41
N LYS A 11 -13.31 -4.02 -18.26
CA LYS A 11 -13.41 -3.98 -19.73
C LYS A 11 -13.27 -2.57 -20.28
N ILE A 12 -12.37 -1.79 -19.70
CA ILE A 12 -11.98 -0.45 -20.14
C ILE A 12 -10.48 -0.41 -20.36
N SER A 13 -10.04 0.36 -21.35
CA SER A 13 -8.66 0.44 -21.83
C SER A 13 -8.18 1.89 -21.85
N GLU A 14 -6.89 2.12 -22.10
CA GLU A 14 -6.28 3.47 -22.12
C GLU A 14 -6.98 4.48 -23.05
N GLY A 15 -7.65 4.00 -24.11
CA GLY A 15 -8.41 4.86 -25.02
C GLY A 15 -9.74 5.36 -24.46
N ASP A 16 -10.22 4.77 -23.35
CA ASP A 16 -11.51 5.11 -22.74
C ASP A 16 -11.35 6.25 -21.73
N GLN A 17 -12.25 7.24 -21.80
CA GLN A 17 -12.26 8.35 -20.84
C GLN A 17 -12.36 7.85 -19.39
N GLU A 18 -13.21 6.84 -19.15
CA GLU A 18 -13.39 6.22 -17.82
C GLU A 18 -12.07 5.65 -17.27
N PHE A 19 -11.19 5.12 -18.14
CA PHE A 19 -9.88 4.60 -17.70
C PHE A 19 -8.99 5.71 -17.18
N THR A 20 -8.90 6.81 -17.94
CA THR A 20 -8.09 7.98 -17.56
C THR A 20 -8.58 8.55 -16.23
N GLU A 21 -9.90 8.71 -16.07
CA GLU A 21 -10.49 9.21 -14.83
C GLU A 21 -10.18 8.32 -13.62
N VAL A 22 -10.25 6.98 -13.75
CA VAL A 22 -9.87 6.07 -12.66
C VAL A 22 -8.39 6.25 -12.28
N MET A 23 -7.50 6.33 -13.28
CA MET A 23 -6.06 6.46 -13.04
C MET A 23 -5.70 7.79 -12.37
N GLU A 24 -6.32 8.89 -12.78
CA GLU A 24 -6.14 10.20 -12.15
C GLU A 24 -6.62 10.21 -10.70
N ILE A 25 -7.82 9.67 -10.44
CA ILE A 25 -8.35 9.55 -9.08
C ILE A 25 -7.45 8.65 -8.23
N PHE A 26 -6.98 7.52 -8.77
CA PHE A 26 -6.08 6.62 -8.06
C PHE A 26 -4.79 7.33 -7.64
N ASN A 27 -4.11 7.98 -8.59
CA ASN A 27 -2.85 8.67 -8.32
C ASN A 27 -3.02 9.79 -7.29
N LEU A 28 -4.11 10.55 -7.38
CA LEU A 28 -4.41 11.60 -6.43
C LEU A 28 -4.68 11.04 -5.02
N ARG A 29 -5.56 10.03 -4.91
CA ARG A 29 -5.88 9.39 -3.63
C ARG A 29 -4.67 8.67 -3.04
N GLN A 30 -3.80 8.08 -3.86
CA GLN A 30 -2.56 7.46 -3.40
C GLN A 30 -1.59 8.50 -2.84
N SER A 31 -1.46 9.66 -3.48
CA SER A 31 -0.63 10.74 -2.95
C SER A 31 -1.13 11.24 -1.59
N GLU A 32 -2.44 11.50 -1.46
CA GLU A 32 -3.05 11.93 -0.19
C GLU A 32 -2.92 10.87 0.91
N PHE A 33 -3.06 9.59 0.53
CA PHE A 33 -2.83 8.45 1.41
C PHE A 33 -1.38 8.43 1.90
N HIS A 34 -0.41 8.55 0.99
CA HIS A 34 0.99 8.58 1.36
C HIS A 34 1.32 9.75 2.30
N ASP A 35 0.77 10.94 2.03
CA ASP A 35 0.95 12.11 2.90
C ASP A 35 0.38 11.84 4.31
N SER A 36 -0.79 11.21 4.38
CA SER A 36 -1.48 10.90 5.63
C SER A 36 -0.76 9.86 6.49
N ILE A 37 -0.06 8.89 5.87
CA ILE A 37 0.58 7.76 6.55
C ILE A 37 2.10 7.93 6.74
N ALA A 38 2.71 8.95 6.13
CA ALA A 38 4.15 9.18 6.19
C ALA A 38 4.68 9.26 7.63
N LEU A 39 3.99 9.98 8.52
CA LEU A 39 4.38 10.10 9.93
C LEU A 39 4.37 8.75 10.65
N LEU A 40 3.36 7.91 10.40
CA LEU A 40 3.29 6.60 11.05
C LEU A 40 4.38 5.65 10.53
N ASN A 41 4.67 5.67 9.23
CA ASN A 41 5.78 4.89 8.68
C ASN A 41 7.13 5.33 9.28
N ALA A 42 7.37 6.64 9.35
CA ALA A 42 8.57 7.20 9.98
C ALA A 42 8.69 6.81 11.45
N TRP A 43 7.59 6.87 12.20
CA TRP A 43 7.57 6.46 13.61
C TRP A 43 7.86 4.98 13.81
N ILE A 44 7.22 4.10 13.01
CA ILE A 44 7.47 2.64 13.07
C ILE A 44 8.94 2.34 12.74
N PHE A 45 9.49 3.00 11.72
CA PHE A 45 10.89 2.85 11.32
C PHE A 45 11.84 3.29 12.44
N THR A 46 11.60 4.48 13.02
CA THR A 46 12.40 5.04 14.11
C THR A 46 12.38 4.11 15.33
N CYS A 47 11.20 3.61 15.71
CA CYS A 47 11.09 2.66 16.83
C CYS A 47 11.88 1.37 16.57
N LYS A 48 11.82 0.82 15.36
CA LYS A 48 12.58 -0.40 15.01
C LYS A 48 14.08 -0.18 15.08
N LYS A 49 14.56 0.92 14.49
CA LYS A 49 15.98 1.29 14.52
C LYS A 49 16.46 1.50 15.96
N HIS A 50 15.65 2.14 16.79
CA HIS A 50 15.94 2.31 18.21
C HIS A 50 16.11 0.96 18.92
N ILE A 51 15.12 0.06 18.78
CA ILE A 51 15.15 -1.31 19.35
C ILE A 51 16.41 -2.07 18.92
N GLU A 52 16.76 -1.99 17.64
CA GLU A 52 17.97 -2.65 17.10
C GLU A 52 19.26 -2.06 17.69
N SER A 53 19.30 -0.76 17.95
CA SER A 53 20.49 -0.08 18.48
C SER A 53 20.68 -0.21 19.99
N THR A 54 19.60 -0.24 20.78
CA THR A 54 19.64 -0.27 22.25
C THR A 54 19.46 -1.67 22.81
N GLY A 55 18.88 -2.59 22.03
CA GLY A 55 18.48 -3.92 22.50
C GLY A 55 17.23 -3.90 23.39
N GLU A 56 16.49 -2.79 23.45
CA GLU A 56 15.25 -2.70 24.22
C GLU A 56 14.17 -3.67 23.73
N ASN A 57 13.48 -4.32 24.66
CA ASN A 57 12.41 -5.27 24.34
C ASN A 57 11.05 -4.58 24.20
N ILE A 58 10.93 -3.68 23.21
CA ILE A 58 9.67 -3.02 22.87
C ILE A 58 8.95 -3.85 21.81
N LYS A 59 7.74 -4.31 22.12
CA LYS A 59 6.89 -5.00 21.15
C LYS A 59 5.95 -4.01 20.45
N LEU A 60 6.26 -3.67 19.20
CA LEU A 60 5.35 -2.92 18.34
C LEU A 60 4.15 -3.79 17.95
N ARG A 61 3.07 -3.74 18.73
CA ARG A 61 1.84 -4.53 18.52
C ARG A 61 0.98 -4.01 17.37
N LEU A 62 1.58 -3.78 16.20
CA LEU A 62 0.92 -3.18 15.03
C LEU A 62 -0.30 -3.95 14.51
N ASN A 63 -0.52 -5.19 14.96
CA ASN A 63 -1.72 -5.96 14.64
C ASN A 63 -2.97 -5.46 15.39
N GLU A 64 -2.80 -4.73 16.50
CA GLU A 64 -3.89 -4.08 17.24
C GLU A 64 -4.40 -2.82 16.51
N LEU A 65 -3.62 -2.29 15.57
CA LEU A 65 -4.01 -1.19 14.70
C LEU A 65 -4.88 -1.67 13.53
N SER A 66 -6.19 -1.41 13.64
CA SER A 66 -7.10 -1.47 12.50
C SER A 66 -6.93 -0.27 11.56
N PHE A 67 -6.64 -0.56 10.28
CA PHE A 67 -6.47 0.45 9.23
C PHE A 67 -7.70 1.36 9.09
N ARG A 68 -8.89 0.78 8.90
CA ARG A 68 -10.12 1.54 8.63
C ARG A 68 -10.66 2.28 9.85
N LYS A 69 -10.46 1.71 11.05
CA LYS A 69 -11.00 2.26 12.30
C LYS A 69 -10.10 3.36 12.85
N HIS A 70 -8.79 3.15 12.84
CA HIS A 70 -7.86 4.03 13.54
C HIS A 70 -7.04 4.92 12.61
N LEU A 71 -6.71 4.47 11.39
CA LEU A 71 -5.74 5.17 10.56
C LEU A 71 -6.39 6.09 9.55
N ILE A 72 -7.13 5.53 8.59
CA ILE A 72 -7.52 6.25 7.37
C ILE A 72 -8.93 5.86 6.91
N GLU A 73 -9.70 6.85 6.46
CA GLU A 73 -10.86 6.66 5.58
C GLU A 73 -10.45 6.85 4.12
N VAL A 74 -10.90 5.95 3.26
CA VAL A 74 -10.65 6.03 1.81
C VAL A 74 -11.98 6.16 1.09
N SER A 75 -12.10 7.20 0.28
CA SER A 75 -13.22 7.43 -0.64
C SER A 75 -12.68 7.80 -2.02
N LEU A 76 -13.56 7.89 -3.03
CA LEU A 76 -13.17 8.37 -4.35
C LEU A 76 -12.89 9.89 -4.36
N ASP A 77 -13.41 10.63 -3.39
CA ASP A 77 -13.29 12.09 -3.32
C ASP A 77 -12.06 12.57 -2.55
N GLN A 78 -11.70 11.83 -1.49
CA GLN A 78 -10.68 12.24 -0.54
C GLN A 78 -10.19 11.08 0.33
N ILE A 79 -9.01 11.29 0.92
CA ILE A 79 -8.48 10.54 2.05
C ILE A 79 -8.67 11.35 3.35
N ILE A 80 -9.17 10.70 4.40
CA ILE A 80 -9.31 11.30 5.73
C ILE A 80 -8.39 10.59 6.71
N CYS A 81 -7.44 11.32 7.28
CA CYS A 81 -6.61 10.84 8.38
C CYS A 81 -7.40 10.85 9.70
N LYS A 82 -7.39 9.73 10.43
CA LYS A 82 -8.16 9.52 11.67
C LYS A 82 -7.30 9.47 12.93
N TYR A 83 -5.99 9.68 12.80
CA TYR A 83 -5.06 9.58 13.91
C TYR A 83 -4.19 10.82 14.03
N ASN A 84 -3.77 11.11 15.26
CA ASN A 84 -2.50 11.74 15.52
C ASN A 84 -1.54 10.71 16.15
N LEU A 85 -0.26 11.04 16.21
CA LEU A 85 0.75 10.10 16.69
C LEU A 85 0.55 9.69 18.17
N ASN A 86 0.04 10.58 19.02
CA ASN A 86 -0.22 10.28 20.42
C ASN A 86 -1.34 9.26 20.56
N ASP A 87 -2.41 9.36 19.77
CA ASP A 87 -3.51 8.36 19.77
C ASP A 87 -2.97 6.95 19.49
N ILE A 88 -1.98 6.84 18.59
CA ILE A 88 -1.35 5.57 18.22
C ILE A 88 -0.45 5.05 19.35
N LYS A 89 0.34 5.93 19.96
CA LYS A 89 1.20 5.58 21.10
C LYS A 89 0.37 5.08 22.28
N ASP A 90 -0.72 5.78 22.60
CA ASP A 90 -1.65 5.44 23.67
C ASP A 90 -2.35 4.11 23.39
N LEU A 91 -2.86 3.93 22.16
CA LEU A 91 -3.55 2.70 21.76
C LEU A 91 -2.64 1.46 21.85
N LEU A 92 -1.37 1.62 21.50
CA LEU A 92 -0.38 0.54 21.57
C LEU A 92 0.29 0.40 22.94
N ASN A 93 -0.01 1.31 23.88
CA ASN A 93 0.61 1.39 25.19
C ASN A 93 2.15 1.39 25.10
N ILE A 94 2.68 2.26 24.23
CA ILE A 94 4.11 2.40 23.98
C ILE A 94 4.61 3.73 24.55
N GLU A 95 5.45 3.64 25.58
CA GLU A 95 6.14 4.76 26.21
C GLU A 95 7.58 4.91 25.70
N THR A 96 7.84 4.67 24.41
CA THR A 96 9.22 4.75 23.89
C THR A 96 9.76 6.17 23.92
N THR A 97 10.95 6.32 24.52
CA THR A 97 11.80 7.52 24.44
C THR A 97 12.61 7.51 23.14
N ILE A 98 11.92 7.61 22.01
CA ILE A 98 12.58 7.99 20.75
C ILE A 98 12.81 9.51 20.75
N SER A 99 13.94 9.96 20.21
CA SER A 99 14.21 11.39 20.06
C SER A 99 13.26 12.00 19.02
N ASP A 100 12.63 13.13 19.36
CA ASP A 100 11.79 13.88 18.42
C ASP A 100 12.59 14.33 17.21
N GLU A 101 13.86 14.71 17.39
CA GLU A 101 14.77 15.07 16.29
C GLU A 101 15.02 13.90 15.33
N GLU A 102 15.18 12.68 15.84
CA GLU A 102 15.37 11.51 14.99
C GLU A 102 14.09 11.18 14.21
N LEU A 103 12.94 11.30 14.86
CA LEU A 103 11.64 11.10 14.23
C LEU A 103 11.40 12.13 13.12
N ASP A 104 11.68 13.41 13.36
CA ASP A 104 11.50 14.49 12.40
C ASP A 104 12.38 14.30 11.16
N ASN A 105 13.65 13.93 11.36
CA ASN A 105 14.57 13.63 10.25
C ASN A 105 14.05 12.45 9.40
N ASN A 106 13.62 11.36 10.04
CA ASN A 106 13.05 10.22 9.33
C ASN A 106 11.74 10.60 8.63
N TYR A 107 10.89 11.42 9.26
CA TYR A 107 9.64 11.89 8.65
C TYR A 107 9.89 12.69 7.37
N ILE A 108 10.85 13.62 7.39
CA ILE A 108 11.26 14.37 6.19
C ILE A 108 11.71 13.40 5.10
N TRP A 109 12.57 12.44 5.42
CA TRP A 109 13.05 11.44 4.46
C TRP A 109 11.89 10.63 3.83
N PHE A 110 10.95 10.13 4.64
CA PHE A 110 9.78 9.39 4.14
C PHE A 110 8.86 10.27 3.29
N LYS A 111 8.69 11.54 3.68
CA LYS A 111 7.82 12.50 2.97
C LYS A 111 8.37 12.88 1.60
N GLU A 112 9.67 13.12 1.50
CA GLU A 112 10.34 13.60 0.29
C GLU A 112 10.78 12.48 -0.66
N SER A 113 10.72 11.23 -0.21
CA SER A 113 11.10 10.07 -1.03
C SER A 113 10.24 9.95 -2.29
N PRO A 114 10.83 9.79 -3.50
CA PRO A 114 10.06 9.73 -4.75
C PRO A 114 9.29 8.41 -4.93
N HIS A 115 9.73 7.33 -4.27
CA HIS A 115 9.14 5.99 -4.41
C HIS A 115 8.50 5.51 -3.10
N ARG A 116 7.61 6.32 -2.52
CA ARG A 116 6.99 6.07 -1.20
C ARG A 116 6.36 4.68 -1.07
N GLY A 117 5.68 4.20 -2.11
CA GLY A 117 5.08 2.86 -2.11
C GLY A 117 6.07 1.69 -1.98
N MET A 118 7.36 1.89 -2.26
CA MET A 118 8.41 0.86 -2.09
C MET A 118 8.99 0.83 -0.68
N ILE A 119 8.97 1.97 0.02
CA ILE A 119 9.58 2.12 1.36
C ILE A 119 8.54 2.09 2.47
N PHE A 120 7.29 2.46 2.17
CA PHE A 120 6.20 2.42 3.13
C PHE A 120 5.82 0.97 3.43
N ARG A 121 5.19 0.77 4.59
CA ARG A 121 4.76 -0.55 5.02
C ARG A 121 3.73 -1.12 4.04
N GLY A 122 4.13 -2.13 3.26
CA GLY A 122 3.27 -2.75 2.25
C GLY A 122 1.91 -3.29 2.73
N LYS A 123 1.76 -3.60 4.02
CA LYS A 123 0.44 -3.95 4.59
C LYS A 123 -0.55 -2.78 4.52
N PHE A 124 -0.08 -1.54 4.70
CA PHE A 124 -0.91 -0.34 4.58
C PHE A 124 -1.23 -0.05 3.12
N GLU A 125 -0.26 -0.18 2.22
CA GLU A 125 -0.45 -0.08 0.76
C GLU A 125 -1.53 -1.05 0.27
N LEU A 126 -1.44 -2.31 0.70
CA LEU A 126 -2.39 -3.36 0.30
C LEU A 126 -3.81 -3.07 0.79
N GLU A 127 -3.98 -2.58 2.03
CA GLU A 127 -5.29 -2.21 2.56
C GLU A 127 -5.88 -0.99 1.85
N PHE A 128 -5.06 0.04 1.58
CA PHE A 128 -5.47 1.18 0.77
C PHE A 128 -5.96 0.72 -0.61
N PHE A 129 -5.15 -0.06 -1.31
CA PHE A 129 -5.47 -0.52 -2.66
C PHE A 129 -6.72 -1.41 -2.67
N LYS A 130 -6.87 -2.32 -1.70
CA LYS A 130 -8.07 -3.13 -1.52
C LYS A 130 -9.32 -2.25 -1.37
N ILE A 131 -9.28 -1.22 -0.52
CA ILE A 131 -10.43 -0.33 -0.31
C ILE A 131 -10.71 0.49 -1.57
N PHE A 132 -9.68 0.98 -2.25
CA PHE A 132 -9.83 1.70 -3.50
C PHE A 132 -10.56 0.85 -4.56
N LEU A 133 -10.12 -0.40 -4.75
CA LEU A 133 -10.77 -1.35 -5.65
C LEU A 133 -12.24 -1.58 -5.26
N MET A 134 -12.54 -1.76 -3.97
CA MET A 134 -13.94 -1.85 -3.51
C MET A 134 -14.76 -0.61 -3.93
N LYS A 135 -14.19 0.59 -3.80
CA LYS A 135 -14.89 1.83 -4.13
C LYS A 135 -15.18 1.99 -5.62
N ILE A 136 -14.25 1.63 -6.49
CA ILE A 136 -14.51 1.66 -7.95
C ILE A 136 -15.46 0.53 -8.39
N ILE A 137 -15.42 -0.64 -7.75
CA ILE A 137 -16.40 -1.73 -7.98
C ILE A 137 -17.80 -1.28 -7.56
N GLU A 138 -17.92 -0.66 -6.38
CA GLU A 138 -19.17 -0.06 -5.89
C GLU A 138 -19.71 0.95 -6.89
N ASP A 139 -18.86 1.87 -7.39
CA ASP A 139 -19.27 2.88 -8.38
C ASP A 139 -19.77 2.24 -9.69
N ARG A 140 -19.01 1.30 -10.27
CA ARG A 140 -19.41 0.63 -11.54
C ARG A 140 -20.71 -0.16 -11.43
N ASN A 141 -20.99 -0.72 -10.25
CA ASN A 141 -22.18 -1.55 -10.03
C ASN A 141 -23.46 -0.75 -9.69
N LYS A 142 -23.34 0.55 -9.36
CA LYS A 142 -24.49 1.42 -9.06
C LYS A 142 -25.39 1.62 -10.29
N LYS A 143 -26.70 1.74 -10.04
CA LYS A 143 -27.67 2.10 -11.09
C LYS A 143 -27.53 3.58 -11.44
N ASP A 144 -27.57 4.44 -10.43
CA ASP A 144 -27.56 5.91 -10.52
C ASP A 144 -26.48 6.50 -9.58
N ASP A 145 -26.23 7.81 -9.66
CA ASP A 145 -25.24 8.53 -8.84
C ASP A 145 -23.81 7.95 -8.88
N ARG A 146 -23.39 7.60 -10.10
CA ARG A 146 -22.02 7.17 -10.41
C ARG A 146 -21.10 8.37 -10.54
N LYS A 147 -19.88 8.23 -10.03
CA LYS A 147 -18.87 9.29 -10.06
C LYS A 147 -17.95 9.20 -11.26
N ILE A 148 -17.57 7.98 -11.61
CA ILE A 148 -16.58 7.71 -12.66
C ILE A 148 -17.27 7.09 -13.86
N PHE A 149 -18.07 6.05 -13.61
CA PHE A 149 -18.58 5.24 -14.71
C PHE A 149 -19.88 5.77 -15.30
N GLN A 150 -19.94 5.88 -16.62
CA GLN A 150 -21.08 6.38 -17.39
C GLN A 150 -22.19 5.35 -17.55
N SER A 151 -21.88 4.06 -17.41
CA SER A 151 -22.87 2.99 -17.42
C SER A 151 -22.60 1.94 -16.35
N LYS A 152 -23.68 1.25 -15.95
CA LYS A 152 -23.56 0.10 -15.06
C LYS A 152 -22.98 -1.09 -15.82
N SER A 153 -21.98 -1.74 -15.26
CA SER A 153 -21.54 -3.05 -15.68
C SER A 153 -21.23 -3.92 -14.47
N LYS A 154 -21.43 -5.24 -14.60
CA LYS A 154 -21.11 -6.16 -13.51
C LYS A 154 -19.61 -6.41 -13.48
N VAL A 155 -18.97 -6.02 -12.39
CA VAL A 155 -17.58 -6.39 -12.09
C VAL A 155 -17.57 -7.52 -11.08
N SER A 156 -16.91 -8.64 -11.42
CA SER A 156 -16.86 -9.86 -10.58
C SER A 156 -15.58 -10.01 -9.76
N LEU A 157 -14.70 -9.01 -9.77
CA LEU A 157 -13.46 -9.02 -9.01
C LEU A 157 -13.74 -9.19 -7.51
N ASN A 158 -13.31 -10.30 -6.94
CA ASN A 158 -13.50 -10.59 -5.52
C ASN A 158 -12.31 -10.07 -4.70
N VAL A 159 -12.53 -8.90 -4.08
CA VAL A 159 -11.55 -8.23 -3.23
C VAL A 159 -11.73 -8.51 -1.74
N GLU A 160 -12.82 -9.19 -1.35
CA GLU A 160 -13.13 -9.46 0.06
C GLU A 160 -12.39 -10.69 0.59
N THR A 161 -12.11 -11.67 -0.27
CA THR A 161 -11.31 -12.87 0.04
C THR A 161 -9.81 -12.58 0.16
N ASN A 162 -8.95 -13.60 0.06
CA ASN A 162 -7.50 -13.44 0.05
C ASN A 162 -7.06 -12.57 -1.13
N ILE A 163 -6.98 -11.25 -0.88
CA ILE A 163 -6.67 -10.23 -1.88
C ILE A 163 -5.33 -10.49 -2.56
N LEU A 164 -4.36 -11.11 -1.88
CA LEU A 164 -3.06 -11.44 -2.49
C LEU A 164 -3.21 -12.45 -3.62
N THR A 165 -4.05 -13.48 -3.44
CA THR A 165 -4.34 -14.46 -4.49
C THR A 165 -5.09 -13.81 -5.65
N THR A 166 -6.02 -12.92 -5.36
CA THR A 166 -6.72 -12.16 -6.39
C THR A 166 -5.76 -11.26 -7.17
N LEU A 167 -4.82 -10.60 -6.50
CA LEU A 167 -3.89 -9.66 -7.13
C LEU A 167 -2.71 -10.34 -7.83
N SER A 168 -2.34 -11.56 -7.43
CA SER A 168 -1.17 -12.25 -7.98
C SER A 168 -1.24 -12.49 -9.49
N ILE A 169 -2.44 -12.63 -10.05
CA ILE A 169 -2.61 -12.81 -11.51
C ILE A 169 -2.31 -11.53 -12.30
N TYR A 170 -2.28 -10.37 -11.65
CA TYR A 170 -1.93 -9.08 -12.24
C TYR A 170 -0.56 -8.57 -11.76
N ALA A 171 0.17 -9.37 -10.98
CA ALA A 171 1.47 -9.00 -10.46
C ALA A 171 2.51 -8.96 -11.58
N GLU A 172 3.43 -8.01 -11.46
CA GLU A 172 4.60 -7.90 -12.32
C GLU A 172 5.80 -8.50 -11.58
N THR A 173 6.57 -9.32 -12.28
CA THR A 173 7.80 -9.89 -11.75
C THR A 173 8.91 -8.86 -11.90
N PRO A 174 9.59 -8.44 -10.82
CA PRO A 174 10.70 -7.49 -10.92
C PRO A 174 11.92 -8.15 -11.58
N GLU A 175 12.67 -7.37 -12.37
CA GLU A 175 13.88 -7.83 -13.07
C GLU A 175 14.92 -8.40 -12.10
N ASP A 176 15.13 -7.73 -10.96
CA ASP A 176 16.06 -8.17 -9.91
C ASP A 176 15.78 -9.60 -9.40
N LEU A 177 14.52 -10.06 -9.45
CA LEU A 177 14.18 -11.43 -9.08
C LEU A 177 14.64 -12.43 -10.14
N TYR A 178 14.53 -12.08 -11.42
CA TYR A 178 15.09 -12.89 -12.50
C TYR A 178 16.61 -13.01 -12.34
N ASP A 179 17.28 -11.88 -12.11
CA ASP A 179 18.73 -11.84 -11.91
C ASP A 179 19.17 -12.71 -10.73
N TYR A 180 18.44 -12.62 -9.61
CA TYR A 180 18.72 -13.44 -8.43
C TYR A 180 18.55 -14.94 -8.70
N ILE A 181 17.44 -15.33 -9.33
CA ILE A 181 17.15 -16.74 -9.65
C ILE A 181 18.19 -17.27 -10.64
N GLU A 182 18.52 -16.51 -11.67
CA GLU A 182 19.52 -16.88 -12.67
C GLU A 182 20.90 -17.06 -12.04
N LYS A 183 21.30 -16.13 -11.15
CA LYS A 183 22.54 -16.24 -10.41
C LYS A 183 22.63 -17.52 -9.59
N ILE A 184 21.57 -17.89 -8.86
CA ILE A 184 21.54 -19.13 -8.09
C ILE A 184 21.62 -20.35 -9.01
N TRP A 185 20.78 -20.37 -10.04
CA TRP A 185 20.66 -21.49 -10.97
C TRP A 185 21.95 -21.77 -11.75
N ASN A 186 22.65 -20.71 -12.18
CA ASN A 186 23.93 -20.83 -12.88
C ASN A 186 25.08 -21.18 -11.92
N CYS A 187 25.00 -20.77 -10.66
CA CYS A 187 25.97 -21.16 -9.64
C CYS A 187 25.93 -22.68 -9.39
N GLU A 188 24.73 -23.28 -9.32
CA GLU A 188 24.59 -24.74 -9.15
C GLU A 188 25.12 -25.54 -10.34
N LYS A 189 24.92 -25.06 -11.58
CA LYS A 189 25.47 -25.72 -12.78
C LYS A 189 27.00 -25.75 -12.80
N SER A 190 27.65 -24.68 -12.35
CA SER A 190 29.11 -24.62 -12.30
C SER A 190 29.73 -25.61 -11.30
N ILE A 191 29.01 -25.93 -10.22
CA ILE A 191 29.41 -26.91 -9.20
C ILE A 191 29.25 -28.34 -9.72
N VAL A 192 28.19 -28.61 -10.49
CA VAL A 192 27.93 -29.94 -11.08
C VAL A 192 28.84 -30.23 -12.28
N SER A 193 29.28 -29.21 -13.03
CA SER A 193 30.21 -29.38 -14.16
C SER A 193 31.69 -29.47 -13.77
N SER A 194 32.03 -29.29 -12.50
CA SER A 194 33.40 -29.35 -11.97
C SER A 194 33.65 -30.55 -11.04
N ALA A 195 32.69 -31.48 -10.96
CA ALA A 195 32.80 -32.79 -10.32
C ALA A 195 32.83 -33.91 -11.38
#